data_AF-A0A2P4ZQA8-F1
#
_entry.id   AF-A0A2P4ZQA8-F1
#
_cell.length_a   1.000
_cell.length_b   1.000
_cell.length_c   1.000
_cell.angle_alpha   90.00
_cell.angle_beta   90.00
_cell.angle_gamma   90.00
#
_symmetry.space_group_name_H-M   'P 1'
#
loop_
_entity.id
_entity.type
_entity.pdbx_description
1 polymer ?
#
loop_
_entity_poly.entity_id
_entity_poly.type
_entity_poly.pdbx_seq_one_letter_code
_entity_poly.pdbx_strand_id
1 'polypeptide(L)'
;MQMQSILESSSEGFQIANNVSTTNVVNQFSASPSQTILYLADAAAVSSGLDYKANTFAASAQCQSITYECVQNTNIEAGNSDYNCTSALVGDFNEPDNNPDDAQIFYNPSGARLFTDASLTKTTRFSFQNTVYFAAWATRVQIDSSALMADKGITASSNIPNVYNWILNCSATFYEATYTWVNGSVTSLNTTLVNNTMGGILSAPLSDQHANDLMQVATNLASVSNSSAEISTITANYVAHIALSLSIGAISSRANLLEQSRSTLLLTRVPTIPFYLLIIFKLVYVLGVVLFAIAAIILTHPSESAGIKARLTIDGLMTTIYRKDKIESSPTTSSDDQADLQEPGQMEEAEDGSGVAGQRDVKVSIIRDNDDWSYAAVIRDKNEKVVKIL
;
A
#
# COMPACT_ATOMS: atom_id res chain seq x y z
N MET A 1 -29.64 -11.81 21.40
CA MET A 1 -29.37 -12.34 20.05
C MET A 1 -28.26 -11.47 19.48
N GLN A 2 -27.06 -12.02 19.21
CA GLN A 2 -26.00 -11.25 18.55
C GLN A 2 -26.28 -11.24 17.05
N MET A 3 -26.37 -10.04 16.47
CA MET A 3 -26.56 -9.84 15.04
C MET A 3 -25.19 -9.98 14.37
N GLN A 4 -24.95 -11.09 13.68
CA GLN A 4 -23.71 -11.30 12.92
C GLN A 4 -23.73 -10.42 11.67
N SER A 5 -22.59 -9.80 11.34
CA SER A 5 -22.43 -9.05 10.10
C SER A 5 -22.57 -10.01 8.91
N ILE A 6 -23.41 -9.64 7.95
CA ILE A 6 -23.53 -10.31 6.65
C ILE A 6 -22.50 -9.73 5.66
N LEU A 7 -21.93 -8.56 5.97
CA LEU A 7 -20.88 -7.90 5.19
C LEU A 7 -19.50 -8.50 5.51
N GLU A 8 -18.66 -8.72 4.49
CA GLU A 8 -17.28 -9.22 4.64
C GLU A 8 -16.41 -8.26 5.46
N SER A 9 -16.55 -6.94 5.25
CA SER A 9 -15.99 -5.92 6.13
C SER A 9 -16.77 -4.61 6.05
N SER A 10 -17.50 -4.27 7.11
CA SER A 10 -18.20 -2.99 7.22
C SER A 10 -17.26 -1.84 7.62
N SER A 11 -16.24 -2.11 8.45
CA SER A 11 -15.26 -1.10 8.87
C SER A 11 -14.30 -0.69 7.75
N GLU A 12 -14.03 -1.57 6.78
CA GLU A 12 -13.23 -1.22 5.59
C GLU A 12 -13.93 -0.15 4.76
N GLY A 13 -15.25 -0.26 4.55
CA GLY A 13 -16.00 0.71 3.73
C GLY A 13 -15.89 2.14 4.24
N PHE A 14 -16.01 2.33 5.56
CA PHE A 14 -15.81 3.65 6.18
C PHE A 14 -14.35 4.11 6.16
N GLN A 15 -13.35 3.20 6.19
CA GLN A 15 -11.95 3.55 6.03
C GLN A 15 -11.62 4.02 4.60
N ILE A 16 -12.19 3.37 3.57
CA ILE A 16 -12.08 3.82 2.17
C ILE A 16 -12.80 5.17 2.00
N ALA A 17 -14.02 5.30 2.52
CA ALA A 17 -14.83 6.52 2.41
C ALA A 17 -14.10 7.75 2.98
N ASN A 18 -13.38 7.58 4.10
CA ASN A 18 -12.60 8.64 4.74
C ASN A 18 -11.13 8.69 4.28
N ASN A 19 -10.74 7.92 3.27
CA ASN A 19 -9.37 7.86 2.72
C ASN A 19 -8.27 7.55 3.77
N VAL A 20 -8.56 6.59 4.66
CA VAL A 20 -7.64 6.10 5.72
C VAL A 20 -7.36 4.59 5.64
N SER A 21 -7.94 3.87 4.67
CA SER A 21 -7.62 2.45 4.45
C SER A 21 -6.18 2.28 3.95
N THR A 22 -5.56 1.17 4.37
CA THR A 22 -4.25 0.72 3.90
C THR A 22 -4.34 -0.43 2.89
N THR A 23 -5.56 -0.89 2.54
CA THR A 23 -5.77 -2.03 1.62
C THR A 23 -6.48 -1.63 0.34
N ASN A 24 -7.47 -0.73 0.41
CA ASN A 24 -8.26 -0.28 -0.73
C ASN A 24 -8.35 1.25 -0.79
N VAL A 25 -8.43 1.79 -1.99
CA VAL A 25 -8.63 3.23 -2.24
C VAL A 25 -9.57 3.41 -3.44
N VAL A 26 -10.39 4.46 -3.44
CA VAL A 26 -11.12 4.87 -4.64
C VAL A 26 -10.29 5.94 -5.35
N ASN A 27 -9.81 5.62 -6.55
CA ASN A 27 -9.07 6.54 -7.40
C ASN A 27 -9.96 7.10 -8.51
N GLN A 28 -9.55 8.21 -9.11
CA GLN A 28 -10.24 8.83 -10.24
C GLN A 28 -9.46 8.65 -11.56
N PHE A 29 -10.18 8.50 -12.66
CA PHE A 29 -9.66 8.47 -14.03
C PHE A 29 -10.48 9.40 -14.92
N SER A 30 -9.83 10.37 -15.57
CA SER A 30 -10.46 11.30 -16.50
C SER A 30 -10.62 10.63 -17.88
N ALA A 31 -11.76 9.97 -18.10
CA ALA A 31 -12.06 9.31 -19.38
C ALA A 31 -12.32 10.33 -20.51
N SER A 32 -12.81 11.52 -20.16
CA SER A 32 -12.92 12.68 -21.05
C SER A 32 -12.82 13.98 -20.24
N PRO A 33 -12.72 15.17 -20.89
CA PRO A 33 -12.72 16.46 -20.19
C PRO A 33 -13.99 16.75 -19.37
N SER A 34 -15.08 16.02 -19.61
CA SER A 34 -16.37 16.16 -18.92
C SER A 34 -16.85 14.88 -18.23
N GLN A 35 -16.05 13.81 -18.22
CA GLN A 35 -16.40 12.54 -17.59
C GLN A 35 -15.24 12.00 -16.75
N THR A 36 -15.38 12.15 -15.44
CA THR A 36 -14.61 11.41 -14.43
C THR A 36 -15.25 10.05 -14.20
N ILE A 37 -14.42 9.01 -14.11
CA ILE A 37 -14.81 7.67 -13.67
C ILE A 37 -14.00 7.39 -12.40
N LEU A 38 -14.68 7.12 -11.30
CA LEU A 38 -14.06 6.66 -10.07
C LEU A 38 -13.99 5.13 -10.11
N TYR A 39 -12.92 4.55 -9.58
CA TYR A 39 -12.70 3.10 -9.56
C TYR A 39 -12.01 2.67 -8.27
N LEU A 40 -12.40 1.50 -7.76
CA LEU A 40 -11.75 0.89 -6.60
C LEU A 40 -10.40 0.29 -7.02
N ALA A 41 -9.36 0.52 -6.22
CA ALA A 41 -8.01 0.04 -6.45
C ALA A 41 -7.34 -0.42 -5.15
N ASP A 42 -6.30 -1.24 -5.27
CA ASP A 42 -5.42 -1.62 -4.16
C ASP A 42 -4.62 -0.39 -3.70
N ALA A 43 -4.49 -0.18 -2.38
CA ALA A 43 -3.75 0.93 -1.79
C ALA A 43 -2.23 0.65 -1.63
N ALA A 44 -1.83 -0.59 -1.41
CA ALA A 44 -0.42 -1.01 -1.34
C ALA A 44 0.25 -1.01 -2.73
N ALA A 45 -0.55 -1.21 -3.78
CA ALA A 45 -0.20 -1.02 -5.19
C ALA A 45 0.35 0.37 -5.54
N VAL A 46 0.14 1.39 -4.71
CA VAL A 46 0.75 2.73 -4.88
C VAL A 46 2.29 2.67 -4.83
N SER A 47 2.87 1.58 -4.31
CA SER A 47 4.31 1.31 -4.39
C SER A 47 4.77 1.04 -5.83
N SER A 48 5.83 1.75 -6.26
CA SER A 48 6.37 1.70 -7.64
C SER A 48 7.10 0.40 -8.02
N GLY A 49 7.08 -0.61 -7.15
CA GLY A 49 7.70 -1.92 -7.35
C GLY A 49 6.81 -2.97 -8.00
N LEU A 50 5.54 -2.65 -8.29
CA LEU A 50 4.56 -3.58 -8.87
C LEU A 50 3.90 -2.98 -10.11
N ASP A 51 4.03 -3.65 -11.26
CA ASP A 51 3.16 -3.44 -12.42
C ASP A 51 2.12 -4.57 -12.44
N TYR A 52 0.84 -4.27 -12.67
CA TYR A 52 -0.21 -5.28 -12.69
C TYR A 52 -1.44 -4.86 -13.50
N LYS A 53 -2.31 -5.83 -13.76
CA LYS A 53 -3.61 -5.64 -14.41
C LYS A 53 -4.69 -6.28 -13.55
N ALA A 54 -5.72 -5.53 -13.18
CA ALA A 54 -6.80 -5.99 -12.31
C ALA A 54 -8.18 -5.75 -12.93
N ASN A 55 -9.17 -6.51 -12.46
CA ASN A 55 -10.59 -6.23 -12.65
C ASN A 55 -11.17 -5.72 -11.33
N THR A 56 -11.97 -4.67 -11.39
CA THR A 56 -12.54 -3.96 -10.24
C THR A 56 -13.92 -3.40 -10.57
N PHE A 57 -14.56 -2.71 -9.61
CA PHE A 57 -15.75 -1.91 -9.87
C PHE A 57 -15.42 -0.42 -10.02
N ALA A 58 -16.19 0.23 -10.88
CA ALA A 58 -16.09 1.65 -11.16
C ALA A 58 -17.48 2.29 -11.23
N ALA A 59 -17.53 3.59 -10.97
CA ALA A 59 -18.75 4.40 -10.95
C ALA A 59 -18.51 5.73 -11.67
N SER A 60 -19.49 6.17 -12.43
CA SER A 60 -19.55 7.54 -12.97
C SER A 60 -20.95 8.07 -12.67
N ALA A 61 -21.02 9.18 -11.95
CA ALA A 61 -22.27 9.83 -11.59
C ALA A 61 -22.30 11.25 -12.15
N GLN A 62 -23.51 11.76 -12.38
CA GLN A 62 -23.77 13.08 -12.91
C GLN A 62 -24.95 13.67 -12.15
N CYS A 63 -24.86 14.94 -11.78
CA CYS A 63 -25.93 15.69 -11.12
C CYS A 63 -26.16 17.01 -11.87
N GLN A 64 -27.37 17.54 -11.74
CA GLN A 64 -27.76 18.88 -12.17
C GLN A 64 -28.67 19.50 -11.12
N SER A 65 -28.43 20.76 -10.75
CA SER A 65 -29.36 21.48 -9.87
C SER A 65 -30.71 21.68 -10.55
N ILE A 66 -31.77 21.31 -9.83
CA ILE A 66 -33.18 21.55 -10.17
C ILE A 66 -33.86 22.51 -9.18
N THR A 67 -33.12 23.04 -8.19
CA THR A 67 -33.65 23.86 -7.08
C THR A 67 -34.62 24.94 -7.56
N TYR A 68 -34.27 25.68 -8.60
CA TYR A 68 -35.09 26.77 -9.14
C TYR A 68 -36.48 26.28 -9.57
N GLU A 69 -36.55 25.18 -10.31
CA GLU A 69 -37.80 24.62 -10.85
C GLU A 69 -38.69 24.08 -9.72
N CYS A 70 -38.07 23.48 -8.70
CA CYS A 70 -38.75 22.97 -7.51
C CYS A 70 -39.39 24.06 -6.64
N VAL A 71 -38.83 25.27 -6.59
CA VAL A 71 -39.29 26.35 -5.69
C VAL A 71 -39.95 27.53 -6.43
N GLN A 72 -39.94 27.54 -7.77
CA GLN A 72 -40.61 28.59 -8.55
C GLN A 72 -42.14 28.57 -8.41
N ASN A 73 -42.72 27.40 -8.10
CA ASN A 73 -44.17 27.20 -8.00
C ASN A 73 -44.68 27.10 -6.55
N THR A 74 -43.79 27.17 -5.55
CA THR A 74 -44.19 27.29 -4.13
C THR A 74 -44.34 28.78 -3.78
N ASN A 75 -45.35 29.11 -2.98
CA ASN A 75 -45.51 30.48 -2.49
C ASN A 75 -44.49 30.72 -1.37
N ILE A 76 -43.25 31.11 -1.74
CA ILE A 76 -42.18 31.46 -0.80
C ILE A 76 -42.51 32.79 -0.09
N GLU A 77 -43.52 32.77 0.75
CA GLU A 77 -43.78 33.79 1.76
C GLU A 77 -42.78 33.65 2.93
N ALA A 78 -42.64 34.69 3.74
CA ALA A 78 -41.86 34.63 4.98
C ALA A 78 -42.59 33.70 5.97
N GLY A 79 -42.19 32.43 5.98
CA GLY A 79 -42.90 31.32 6.61
C GLY A 79 -42.69 29.99 5.87
N ASN A 80 -42.50 30.02 4.54
CA ASN A 80 -42.57 28.85 3.68
C ASN A 80 -41.20 28.41 3.13
N SER A 81 -40.87 27.14 3.31
CA SER A 81 -39.63 26.51 2.83
C SER A 81 -39.93 25.24 2.00
N ASP A 82 -41.12 25.18 1.41
CA ASP A 82 -41.58 24.09 0.55
C ASP A 82 -40.77 24.03 -0.74
N TYR A 83 -40.54 22.80 -1.21
CA TYR A 83 -40.15 22.47 -2.56
C TYR A 83 -41.16 21.49 -3.17
N ASN A 84 -41.47 21.66 -4.45
CA ASN A 84 -42.35 20.78 -5.21
C ASN A 84 -41.74 20.56 -6.60
N CYS A 85 -40.81 19.61 -6.69
CA CYS A 85 -40.17 19.24 -7.95
C CYS A 85 -41.08 18.31 -8.77
N THR A 86 -41.68 17.31 -8.11
CA THR A 86 -42.47 16.24 -8.74
C THR A 86 -43.52 15.68 -7.77
N SER A 87 -44.40 14.82 -8.28
CA SER A 87 -45.37 14.04 -7.49
C SER A 87 -44.78 13.13 -6.40
N ALA A 88 -43.46 12.91 -6.37
CA ALA A 88 -42.78 12.10 -5.35
C ALA A 88 -41.49 12.75 -4.79
N LEU A 89 -41.22 14.00 -5.19
CA LEU A 89 -40.15 14.86 -4.68
C LEU A 89 -40.77 16.23 -4.32
N VAL A 90 -41.46 16.22 -3.20
CA VAL A 90 -42.14 17.35 -2.56
C VAL A 90 -41.93 17.25 -1.05
N GLY A 91 -41.80 18.38 -0.37
CA GLY A 91 -41.54 18.47 1.07
C GLY A 91 -41.11 19.89 1.47
N ASP A 92 -40.64 20.08 2.69
CA ASP A 92 -40.02 21.34 3.18
C ASP A 92 -38.56 21.05 3.60
N PHE A 93 -37.66 22.04 3.50
CA PHE A 93 -36.24 21.91 3.89
C PHE A 93 -35.98 21.98 5.41
N ASN A 94 -36.91 22.54 6.19
CA ASN A 94 -36.84 22.73 7.63
C ASN A 94 -37.68 21.70 8.42
N GLU A 95 -38.65 21.03 7.80
CA GLU A 95 -39.40 19.93 8.42
C GLU A 95 -38.74 18.56 8.20
N PRO A 96 -39.06 17.56 9.04
CA PRO A 96 -38.86 16.14 8.69
C PRO A 96 -39.50 15.78 7.35
N ASP A 97 -38.95 14.80 6.64
CA ASP A 97 -39.59 14.22 5.47
C ASP A 97 -40.93 13.58 5.89
N ASN A 98 -42.04 14.23 5.53
CA ASN A 98 -43.39 13.88 5.95
C ASN A 98 -43.94 12.60 5.28
N ASN A 99 -43.07 11.74 4.72
CA ASN A 99 -43.44 10.42 4.23
C ASN A 99 -43.84 9.49 5.40
N PRO A 100 -45.10 9.01 5.50
CA PRO A 100 -45.56 8.21 6.63
C PRO A 100 -44.81 6.87 6.80
N ASP A 101 -44.13 6.38 5.76
CA ASP A 101 -43.30 5.17 5.84
C ASP A 101 -41.91 5.39 6.47
N ASP A 102 -41.42 6.64 6.58
CA ASP A 102 -40.06 7.00 7.06
C ASP A 102 -40.05 8.03 8.23
N ALA A 103 -41.23 8.41 8.75
CA ALA A 103 -41.48 9.59 9.60
C ALA A 103 -40.90 9.62 11.04
N GLN A 104 -39.68 9.12 11.27
CA GLN A 104 -39.04 9.12 12.61
C GLN A 104 -37.57 9.59 12.68
N ILE A 105 -36.91 9.91 11.56
CA ILE A 105 -35.43 10.06 11.52
C ILE A 105 -34.94 11.47 11.15
N PHE A 106 -35.76 12.30 10.50
CA PHE A 106 -35.26 13.45 9.76
C PHE A 106 -35.08 14.73 10.60
N TYR A 107 -33.82 15.03 10.90
CA TYR A 107 -33.31 16.41 11.04
C TYR A 107 -32.00 16.57 10.22
N ASN A 108 -31.87 15.79 9.14
CA ASN A 108 -30.65 15.61 8.36
C ASN A 108 -30.46 16.78 7.37
N PRO A 109 -29.43 17.64 7.52
CA PRO A 109 -29.21 18.79 6.64
C PRO A 109 -28.68 18.40 5.24
N SER A 110 -28.59 17.11 4.93
CA SER A 110 -28.33 16.59 3.60
C SER A 110 -28.76 15.12 3.51
N GLY A 111 -29.00 14.65 2.29
CA GLY A 111 -29.38 13.26 2.05
C GLY A 111 -29.57 12.94 0.57
N ALA A 112 -29.92 11.69 0.30
CA ALA A 112 -30.31 11.22 -1.02
C ALA A 112 -31.55 10.30 -0.93
N ARG A 113 -32.36 10.28 -1.99
CA ARG A 113 -33.55 9.42 -2.14
C ARG A 113 -33.53 8.79 -3.52
N LEU A 114 -33.70 7.47 -3.62
CA LEU A 114 -33.68 6.74 -4.88
C LEU A 114 -35.03 6.81 -5.60
N PHE A 115 -34.99 6.81 -6.94
CA PHE A 115 -36.15 6.85 -7.83
C PHE A 115 -36.03 5.78 -8.92
N THR A 116 -37.16 5.37 -9.48
CA THR A 116 -37.19 4.40 -10.59
C THR A 116 -36.86 5.03 -11.94
N ASP A 117 -37.01 6.35 -12.05
CA ASP A 117 -37.03 7.10 -13.30
C ASP A 117 -36.24 8.42 -13.20
N ALA A 118 -35.60 8.83 -14.30
CA ALA A 118 -34.82 10.07 -14.39
C ALA A 118 -35.66 11.36 -14.20
N SER A 119 -36.98 11.25 -14.36
CA SER A 119 -37.97 12.30 -14.08
C SER A 119 -38.38 12.37 -12.61
N LEU A 120 -37.80 11.54 -11.73
CA LEU A 120 -38.01 11.53 -10.28
C LEU A 120 -39.49 11.46 -9.87
N THR A 121 -40.33 10.76 -10.65
CA THR A 121 -41.79 10.69 -10.44
C THR A 121 -42.22 9.58 -9.49
N LYS A 122 -41.39 8.56 -9.28
CA LYS A 122 -41.66 7.43 -8.38
C LYS A 122 -40.43 7.09 -7.55
N THR A 123 -40.58 7.16 -6.24
CA THR A 123 -39.56 6.78 -5.26
C THR A 123 -39.39 5.27 -5.16
N THR A 124 -38.24 4.83 -4.66
CA THR A 124 -38.00 3.46 -4.20
C THR A 124 -37.01 3.49 -3.03
N ARG A 125 -37.08 2.51 -2.12
CA ARG A 125 -36.01 2.31 -1.13
C ARG A 125 -34.75 1.72 -1.76
N PHE A 126 -34.90 0.75 -2.68
CA PHE A 126 -33.80 0.06 -3.35
C PHE A 126 -33.93 0.12 -4.88
N SER A 127 -32.80 0.27 -5.59
CA SER A 127 -32.79 0.48 -7.04
C SER A 127 -32.09 -0.68 -7.77
N PHE A 128 -32.85 -1.69 -8.21
CA PHE A 128 -32.32 -2.86 -8.92
C PHE A 128 -32.17 -2.61 -10.44
N GLN A 129 -31.49 -1.51 -10.79
CA GLN A 129 -31.26 -1.05 -12.16
C GLN A 129 -29.89 -0.40 -12.30
N ASN A 130 -29.39 -0.31 -13.54
CA ASN A 130 -28.18 0.42 -13.88
C ASN A 130 -28.42 1.09 -15.25
N THR A 131 -28.48 2.42 -15.39
CA THR A 131 -28.28 3.52 -14.43
C THR A 131 -29.30 3.59 -13.28
N VAL A 132 -28.84 4.06 -12.11
CA VAL A 132 -29.66 4.40 -10.93
C VAL A 132 -29.98 5.90 -10.95
N TYR A 133 -31.21 6.27 -10.61
CA TYR A 133 -31.65 7.67 -10.48
C TYR A 133 -31.91 8.03 -9.01
N PHE A 134 -31.53 9.24 -8.61
CA PHE A 134 -31.71 9.72 -7.25
C PHE A 134 -31.82 11.24 -7.20
N ALA A 135 -32.57 11.75 -6.23
CA ALA A 135 -32.46 13.14 -5.81
C ALA A 135 -31.41 13.22 -4.70
N ALA A 136 -30.59 14.27 -4.70
CA ALA A 136 -29.75 14.64 -3.56
C ALA A 136 -30.11 16.06 -3.12
N TRP A 137 -30.27 16.29 -1.83
CA TRP A 137 -30.60 17.61 -1.27
C TRP A 137 -29.63 18.01 -0.17
N ALA A 138 -29.57 19.32 0.09
CA ALA A 138 -28.91 19.84 1.27
C ALA A 138 -29.46 21.20 1.72
N THR A 139 -29.23 21.47 2.99
CA THR A 139 -29.52 22.68 3.75
C THR A 139 -28.27 23.08 4.52
N ARG A 140 -27.72 24.26 4.25
CA ARG A 140 -26.45 24.72 4.84
C ARG A 140 -26.55 26.15 5.37
N VAL A 141 -26.05 26.30 6.58
CA VAL A 141 -25.77 27.61 7.19
C VAL A 141 -24.41 28.10 6.71
N GLN A 142 -24.21 29.42 6.64
CA GLN A 142 -22.89 30.06 6.41
C GLN A 142 -22.23 29.67 5.08
N ILE A 143 -22.76 30.18 3.96
CA ILE A 143 -22.07 30.17 2.66
C ILE A 143 -21.31 31.49 2.50
N ASP A 144 -19.99 31.43 2.34
CA ASP A 144 -19.14 32.61 2.17
C ASP A 144 -19.10 33.14 0.73
N SER A 145 -19.33 32.29 -0.28
CA SER A 145 -19.24 32.70 -1.69
C SER A 145 -20.45 33.52 -2.13
N SER A 146 -20.24 34.82 -2.35
CA SER A 146 -21.25 35.73 -2.91
C SER A 146 -21.63 35.44 -4.35
N ALA A 147 -20.79 34.73 -5.10
CA ALA A 147 -21.15 34.20 -6.43
C ALA A 147 -22.18 33.08 -6.29
N LEU A 148 -21.96 32.13 -5.38
CA LEU A 148 -22.89 31.05 -5.10
C LEU A 148 -24.22 31.56 -4.50
N MET A 149 -24.17 32.54 -3.59
CA MET A 149 -25.39 33.18 -3.05
C MET A 149 -26.25 33.92 -4.09
N ALA A 150 -25.73 34.17 -5.30
CA ALA A 150 -26.45 34.76 -6.43
C ALA A 150 -26.83 33.73 -7.52
N ASP A 151 -26.46 32.45 -7.36
CA ASP A 151 -26.73 31.37 -8.30
C ASP A 151 -28.15 30.81 -8.11
N LYS A 152 -28.95 30.78 -9.18
CA LYS A 152 -30.34 30.28 -9.16
C LYS A 152 -30.46 28.78 -8.81
N GLY A 153 -29.37 28.02 -8.95
CA GLY A 153 -29.33 26.61 -8.59
C GLY A 153 -29.25 26.36 -7.08
N ILE A 154 -29.20 27.40 -6.25
CA ILE A 154 -29.51 27.34 -4.82
C ILE A 154 -30.64 28.33 -4.49
N THR A 155 -31.27 28.19 -3.32
CA THR A 155 -32.25 29.15 -2.81
C THR A 155 -31.94 29.52 -1.36
N ALA A 156 -32.30 30.72 -0.92
CA ALA A 156 -32.23 31.11 0.48
C ALA A 156 -33.45 30.57 1.25
N SER A 157 -33.27 30.21 2.51
CA SER A 157 -34.39 29.92 3.42
C SER A 157 -35.13 31.22 3.74
N SER A 158 -36.45 31.24 3.53
CA SER A 158 -37.33 32.37 3.90
C SER A 158 -37.39 32.60 5.41
N ASN A 159 -37.15 31.54 6.19
CA ASN A 159 -37.37 31.47 7.63
C ASN A 159 -36.12 31.73 8.46
N ILE A 160 -34.94 31.41 7.93
CA ILE A 160 -33.69 31.38 8.70
C ILE A 160 -32.59 32.16 7.94
N PRO A 161 -32.15 33.33 8.45
CA PRO A 161 -31.10 34.12 7.80
C PRO A 161 -29.80 33.34 7.60
N ASN A 162 -29.15 33.55 6.45
CA ASN A 162 -27.88 32.92 6.05
C ASN A 162 -27.95 31.37 5.95
N VAL A 163 -29.14 30.82 5.72
CA VAL A 163 -29.35 29.40 5.40
C VAL A 163 -29.74 29.28 3.93
N TYR A 164 -29.11 28.32 3.24
CA TYR A 164 -29.27 28.08 1.82
C TYR A 164 -29.56 26.60 1.55
N ASN A 165 -30.45 26.36 0.61
CA ASN A 165 -30.99 25.04 0.27
C ASN A 165 -30.74 24.73 -1.21
N TRP A 166 -30.54 23.45 -1.55
CA TRP A 166 -30.51 23.00 -2.93
C TRP A 166 -30.99 21.56 -3.12
N ILE A 167 -31.48 21.26 -4.32
CA ILE A 167 -31.88 19.94 -4.78
C ILE A 167 -31.24 19.67 -6.15
N LEU A 168 -30.63 18.50 -6.27
CA LEU A 168 -29.99 18.01 -7.48
C LEU A 168 -30.78 16.81 -8.01
N ASN A 169 -31.08 16.80 -9.32
CA ASN A 169 -31.41 15.58 -10.04
C ASN A 169 -30.09 14.87 -10.38
N CYS A 170 -29.93 13.63 -9.96
CA CYS A 170 -28.69 12.89 -10.13
C CYS A 170 -28.94 11.49 -10.71
N SER A 171 -27.90 10.98 -11.37
CA SER A 171 -27.83 9.62 -11.88
C SER A 171 -26.45 9.01 -11.63
N ALA A 172 -26.40 7.72 -11.30
CA ALA A 172 -25.16 6.97 -11.09
C ALA A 172 -25.15 5.71 -11.96
N THR A 173 -24.11 5.55 -12.76
CA THR A 173 -23.90 4.38 -13.61
C THR A 173 -22.68 3.61 -13.15
N PHE A 174 -22.83 2.28 -13.04
CA PHE A 174 -21.83 1.39 -12.50
C PHE A 174 -21.23 0.47 -13.59
N TYR A 175 -19.95 0.16 -13.45
CA TYR A 175 -19.14 -0.55 -14.43
C TYR A 175 -18.25 -1.60 -13.75
N GLU A 176 -18.06 -2.76 -14.38
CA GLU A 176 -16.88 -3.59 -14.14
C GLU A 176 -15.75 -2.99 -15.00
N ALA A 177 -14.59 -2.77 -14.39
CA ALA A 177 -13.49 -2.05 -14.99
C ALA A 177 -12.21 -2.88 -14.96
N THR A 178 -11.56 -3.00 -16.11
CA THR A 178 -10.22 -3.58 -16.23
C THR A 178 -9.21 -2.42 -16.32
N TYR A 179 -8.27 -2.33 -15.38
CA TYR A 179 -7.23 -1.30 -15.39
C TYR A 179 -5.82 -1.89 -15.43
N THR A 180 -4.87 -1.12 -15.98
CA THR A 180 -3.43 -1.45 -15.97
C THR A 180 -2.66 -0.44 -15.13
N TRP A 181 -2.10 -0.90 -14.01
CA TRP A 181 -1.22 -0.12 -13.16
C TRP A 181 0.23 -0.36 -13.57
N VAL A 182 0.97 0.71 -13.88
CA VAL A 182 2.37 0.63 -14.31
C VAL A 182 3.14 1.79 -13.68
N ASN A 183 4.28 1.52 -13.05
CA ASN A 183 5.16 2.56 -12.51
C ASN A 183 4.49 3.56 -11.53
N GLY A 184 3.50 3.11 -10.75
CA GLY A 184 2.81 3.97 -9.79
C GLY A 184 1.65 4.82 -10.35
N SER A 185 1.13 4.50 -11.55
CA SER A 185 -0.11 5.12 -12.06
C SER A 185 -0.92 4.18 -12.97
N VAL A 186 -2.21 4.51 -13.17
CA VAL A 186 -3.03 3.83 -14.18
C VAL A 186 -2.71 4.36 -15.57
N THR A 187 -2.41 3.43 -16.48
CA THR A 187 -2.07 3.70 -17.89
C THR A 187 -3.23 3.43 -18.85
N SER A 188 -4.17 2.56 -18.47
CA SER A 188 -5.43 2.36 -19.19
C SER A 188 -6.54 1.92 -18.23
N LEU A 189 -7.76 2.35 -18.53
CA LEU A 189 -9.00 1.92 -17.89
C LEU A 189 -9.99 1.58 -19.00
N ASN A 190 -10.50 0.35 -19.01
CA ASN A 190 -11.59 -0.10 -19.89
C ASN A 190 -12.79 -0.49 -19.03
N THR A 191 -13.99 -0.09 -19.42
CA THR A 191 -15.21 -0.20 -18.60
C THR A 191 -16.35 -0.87 -19.37
N THR A 192 -16.98 -1.86 -18.75
CA THR A 192 -18.21 -2.51 -19.22
C THR A 192 -19.33 -2.32 -18.18
N LEU A 193 -20.56 -2.07 -18.62
CA LEU A 193 -21.69 -1.88 -17.69
C LEU A 193 -21.92 -3.12 -16.82
N VAL A 194 -22.08 -2.94 -15.50
CA VAL A 194 -22.54 -4.04 -14.63
C VAL A 194 -24.01 -4.35 -14.88
N ASN A 195 -24.42 -5.57 -14.55
CA ASN A 195 -25.84 -5.95 -14.58
C ASN A 195 -26.66 -5.22 -13.50
N ASN A 196 -27.99 -5.21 -13.69
CA ASN A 196 -28.94 -4.54 -12.80
C ASN A 196 -28.85 -4.99 -11.33
N THR A 197 -28.56 -6.27 -11.07
CA THR A 197 -28.39 -6.80 -9.70
C THR A 197 -27.20 -6.16 -9.00
N MET A 198 -26.08 -6.03 -9.70
CA MET A 198 -24.87 -5.38 -9.19
C MET A 198 -25.05 -3.86 -9.08
N GLY A 199 -25.83 -3.23 -9.97
CA GLY A 199 -26.26 -1.84 -9.80
C GLY A 199 -27.05 -1.61 -8.50
N GLY A 200 -27.88 -2.58 -8.10
CA GLY A 200 -28.58 -2.58 -6.80
C GLY A 200 -27.65 -2.77 -5.60
N ILE A 201 -26.63 -3.64 -5.70
CA ILE A 201 -25.62 -3.79 -4.65
C ILE A 201 -24.82 -2.48 -4.49
N LEU A 202 -24.33 -1.92 -5.60
CA LEU A 202 -23.48 -0.73 -5.60
C LEU A 202 -24.22 0.57 -5.24
N SER A 203 -25.55 0.60 -5.36
CA SER A 203 -26.40 1.72 -4.90
C SER A 203 -27.04 1.51 -3.53
N ALA A 204 -26.91 0.33 -2.91
CA ALA A 204 -27.40 0.08 -1.56
C ALA A 204 -26.87 1.07 -0.49
N PRO A 205 -25.64 1.60 -0.54
CA PRO A 205 -25.22 2.67 0.36
C PRO A 205 -26.10 3.94 0.32
N LEU A 206 -26.77 4.19 -0.81
CA LEU A 206 -27.65 5.34 -1.02
C LEU A 206 -29.13 5.03 -0.68
N SER A 207 -29.45 3.77 -0.33
CA SER A 207 -30.75 3.39 0.23
C SER A 207 -30.82 3.69 1.73
N ASP A 208 -32.05 3.84 2.24
CA ASP A 208 -32.39 3.95 3.66
C ASP A 208 -31.48 4.89 4.48
N GLN A 209 -31.04 6.00 3.85
CA GLN A 209 -30.18 7.05 4.43
C GLN A 209 -28.83 6.59 4.99
N HIS A 210 -28.35 5.38 4.64
CA HIS A 210 -27.12 4.81 5.20
C HIS A 210 -25.84 5.61 4.87
N ALA A 211 -25.88 6.45 3.84
CA ALA A 211 -24.81 7.36 3.47
C ALA A 211 -24.92 8.78 4.06
N ASN A 212 -25.94 9.13 4.86
CA ASN A 212 -26.21 10.54 5.21
C ASN A 212 -25.05 11.27 5.91
N ASP A 213 -24.32 10.62 6.83
CA ASP A 213 -23.15 11.24 7.48
C ASP A 213 -22.05 11.61 6.46
N LEU A 214 -21.84 10.74 5.46
CA LEU A 214 -20.91 10.99 4.35
C LEU A 214 -21.47 12.01 3.36
N MET A 215 -22.79 12.04 3.15
CA MET A 215 -23.48 13.08 2.37
C MET A 215 -23.32 14.45 3.03
N GLN A 216 -23.26 14.51 4.36
CA GLN A 216 -22.99 15.74 5.08
C GLN A 216 -21.55 16.21 4.87
N VAL A 217 -20.56 15.31 4.80
CA VAL A 217 -19.18 15.65 4.39
C VAL A 217 -19.14 16.14 2.94
N ALA A 218 -19.83 15.47 2.02
CA ALA A 218 -19.97 15.90 0.62
C ALA A 218 -20.56 17.31 0.51
N THR A 219 -21.61 17.58 1.28
CA THR A 219 -22.33 18.85 1.37
C THR A 219 -21.46 19.95 1.97
N ASN A 220 -20.69 19.64 3.01
CA ASN A 220 -19.76 20.59 3.63
C ASN A 220 -18.69 21.03 2.61
N LEU A 221 -18.13 20.09 1.84
CA LEU A 221 -17.19 20.38 0.75
C LEU A 221 -17.86 21.20 -0.37
N ALA A 222 -19.05 20.81 -0.80
CA ALA A 222 -19.80 21.52 -1.85
C ALA A 222 -20.19 22.96 -1.44
N SER A 223 -20.43 23.23 -0.15
CA SER A 223 -20.76 24.59 0.32
C SER A 223 -19.61 25.61 0.20
N VAL A 224 -18.41 25.18 -0.19
CA VAL A 224 -17.25 26.05 -0.47
C VAL A 224 -17.18 26.49 -1.95
N SER A 225 -17.99 25.88 -2.82
CA SER A 225 -18.03 26.16 -4.26
C SER A 225 -18.56 27.56 -4.62
N ASN A 226 -18.34 27.96 -5.87
CA ASN A 226 -18.76 29.26 -6.41
C ASN A 226 -19.96 29.18 -7.36
N SER A 227 -20.47 27.98 -7.64
CA SER A 227 -21.67 27.79 -8.47
C SER A 227 -22.39 26.47 -8.16
N SER A 228 -23.67 26.40 -8.51
CA SER A 228 -24.52 25.21 -8.41
C SER A 228 -24.08 24.08 -9.35
N ALA A 229 -23.41 24.40 -10.47
CA ALA A 229 -22.79 23.42 -11.36
C ALA A 229 -21.55 22.77 -10.72
N GLU A 230 -20.77 23.53 -9.97
CA GLU A 230 -19.62 23.04 -9.20
C GLU A 230 -20.09 22.16 -8.02
N ILE A 231 -21.10 22.59 -7.27
CA ILE A 231 -21.82 21.75 -6.27
C ILE A 231 -22.24 20.43 -6.91
N SER A 232 -22.93 20.48 -8.05
CA SER A 232 -23.40 19.29 -8.76
C SER A 232 -22.26 18.33 -9.11
N THR A 233 -21.12 18.88 -9.53
CA THR A 233 -19.91 18.10 -9.89
C THR A 233 -19.27 17.47 -8.64
N ILE A 234 -19.19 18.19 -7.52
CA ILE A 234 -18.65 17.68 -6.26
C ILE A 234 -19.56 16.58 -5.71
N THR A 235 -20.87 16.82 -5.59
CA THR A 235 -21.82 15.83 -5.08
C THR A 235 -21.85 14.58 -5.95
N ALA A 236 -21.81 14.70 -7.28
CA ALA A 236 -21.75 13.55 -8.18
C ALA A 236 -20.50 12.68 -7.93
N ASN A 237 -19.30 13.27 -7.93
CA ASN A 237 -18.06 12.54 -7.67
C ASN A 237 -18.06 11.92 -6.26
N TYR A 238 -18.54 12.64 -5.24
CA TYR A 238 -18.57 12.15 -3.87
C TYR A 238 -19.61 11.02 -3.69
N VAL A 239 -20.74 11.05 -4.39
CA VAL A 239 -21.71 9.94 -4.38
C VAL A 239 -21.12 8.68 -5.06
N ALA A 240 -20.40 8.84 -6.16
CA ALA A 240 -19.66 7.72 -6.78
C ALA A 240 -18.60 7.13 -5.82
N HIS A 241 -17.93 7.98 -5.03
CA HIS A 241 -16.99 7.57 -3.99
C HIS A 241 -17.67 6.82 -2.83
N ILE A 242 -18.77 7.35 -2.28
CA ILE A 242 -19.62 6.68 -1.27
C ILE A 242 -20.07 5.30 -1.76
N ALA A 243 -20.60 5.24 -2.99
CA ALA A 243 -21.14 4.02 -3.57
C ALA A 243 -20.08 2.93 -3.71
N LEU A 244 -18.88 3.25 -4.20
CA LEU A 244 -17.78 2.29 -4.32
C LEU A 244 -17.19 1.90 -2.95
N SER A 245 -17.01 2.86 -2.05
CA SER A 245 -16.36 2.64 -0.75
C SER A 245 -17.24 1.79 0.19
N LEU A 246 -18.49 2.19 0.46
CA LEU A 246 -19.35 1.45 1.37
C LEU A 246 -19.78 0.08 0.82
N SER A 247 -19.82 -0.10 -0.50
CA SER A 247 -20.12 -1.39 -1.11
C SER A 247 -19.01 -2.44 -0.98
N ILE A 248 -17.80 -2.08 -0.51
CA ILE A 248 -16.71 -3.05 -0.28
C ILE A 248 -17.16 -4.21 0.61
N GLY A 249 -18.04 -3.95 1.59
CA GLY A 249 -18.56 -4.96 2.49
C GLY A 249 -19.42 -6.04 1.80
N ALA A 250 -19.85 -5.83 0.56
CA ALA A 250 -20.67 -6.76 -0.21
C ALA A 250 -19.93 -7.41 -1.41
N ILE A 251 -18.62 -7.18 -1.56
CA ILE A 251 -17.79 -7.72 -2.66
C ILE A 251 -16.50 -8.35 -2.13
N SER A 252 -16.16 -9.53 -2.65
CA SER A 252 -14.96 -10.26 -2.26
C SER A 252 -13.73 -9.85 -3.08
N SER A 253 -12.56 -9.89 -2.44
CA SER A 253 -11.28 -9.63 -3.08
C SER A 253 -10.95 -10.64 -4.18
N ARG A 254 -10.21 -10.19 -5.21
CA ARG A 254 -9.84 -10.99 -6.39
C ARG A 254 -8.34 -10.82 -6.69
N ALA A 255 -7.72 -11.88 -7.19
CA ALA A 255 -6.33 -11.84 -7.64
C ALA A 255 -6.16 -11.02 -8.94
N ASN A 256 -4.96 -10.47 -9.13
CA ASN A 256 -4.57 -9.78 -10.36
C ASN A 256 -4.65 -10.69 -11.59
N LEU A 257 -5.09 -10.15 -12.73
CA LEU A 257 -5.11 -10.86 -14.02
C LEU A 257 -3.70 -11.11 -14.58
N LEU A 258 -2.81 -10.15 -14.33
CA LEU A 258 -1.39 -10.19 -14.63
C LEU A 258 -0.67 -9.41 -13.53
N GLU A 259 0.48 -9.88 -13.08
CA GLU A 259 1.28 -9.23 -12.04
C GLU A 259 2.78 -9.39 -12.36
N GLN A 260 3.54 -8.31 -12.22
CA GLN A 260 4.97 -8.27 -12.48
C GLN A 260 5.67 -7.40 -11.43
N SER A 261 6.42 -8.04 -10.52
CA SER A 261 7.29 -7.34 -9.59
C SER A 261 8.55 -6.80 -10.30
N ARG A 262 8.85 -5.52 -10.10
CA ARG A 262 10.05 -4.86 -10.58
C ARG A 262 11.21 -5.02 -9.60
N SER A 263 11.95 -6.12 -9.73
CA SER A 263 13.22 -6.28 -9.02
C SER A 263 14.36 -5.61 -9.80
N THR A 264 14.89 -4.50 -9.30
CA THR A 264 16.13 -3.87 -9.80
C THR A 264 17.36 -4.63 -9.31
N LEU A 265 17.54 -5.85 -9.81
CA LEU A 265 18.73 -6.67 -9.51
C LEU A 265 20.01 -5.95 -9.95
N LEU A 266 20.77 -5.45 -8.98
CA LEU A 266 22.01 -4.72 -9.20
C LEU A 266 23.15 -5.70 -9.50
N LEU A 267 23.07 -6.30 -10.69
CA LEU A 267 24.01 -7.28 -11.23
C LEU A 267 25.39 -6.63 -11.46
N THR A 268 26.25 -6.74 -10.46
CA THR A 268 27.66 -6.39 -10.55
C THR A 268 28.35 -7.31 -11.57
N ARG A 269 28.47 -6.81 -12.80
CA ARG A 269 29.04 -7.56 -13.94
C ARG A 269 30.54 -7.76 -13.76
N VAL A 270 30.93 -8.74 -12.94
CA VAL A 270 32.32 -9.13 -12.70
C VAL A 270 33.01 -9.36 -14.05
N PRO A 271 34.08 -8.59 -14.39
CA PRO A 271 34.75 -8.77 -15.67
C PRO A 271 35.45 -10.14 -15.68
N THR A 272 35.11 -10.98 -16.67
CA THR A 272 35.56 -12.38 -16.73
C THR A 272 37.07 -12.50 -16.90
N ILE A 273 37.69 -11.59 -17.64
CA ILE A 273 39.14 -11.59 -17.93
C ILE A 273 40.00 -11.50 -16.65
N PRO A 274 39.87 -10.48 -15.77
CA PRO A 274 40.63 -10.43 -14.53
C PRO A 274 40.29 -11.56 -13.55
N PHE A 275 39.06 -12.10 -13.57
CA PHE A 275 38.71 -13.27 -12.76
C PHE A 275 39.51 -14.52 -13.17
N TYR A 276 39.56 -14.84 -14.46
CA TYR A 276 40.38 -15.94 -14.96
C TYR A 276 41.88 -15.68 -14.81
N LEU A 277 42.36 -14.44 -14.98
CA LEU A 277 43.75 -14.09 -14.70
C LEU A 277 44.13 -14.31 -13.23
N LEU A 278 43.26 -13.96 -12.28
CA LEU A 278 43.51 -14.21 -10.85
C LEU A 278 43.62 -15.71 -10.55
N ILE A 279 42.77 -16.55 -11.16
CA ILE A 279 42.86 -18.02 -11.05
C ILE A 279 44.19 -18.53 -11.61
N ILE A 280 44.59 -18.07 -12.79
CA ILE A 280 45.86 -18.46 -13.44
C ILE A 280 47.05 -18.02 -12.58
N PHE A 281 47.10 -16.77 -12.09
CA PHE A 281 48.18 -16.29 -11.23
C PHE A 281 48.25 -17.05 -9.91
N LYS A 282 47.12 -17.45 -9.30
CA LYS A 282 47.12 -18.30 -8.11
C LYS A 282 47.67 -19.71 -8.39
N LEU A 283 47.32 -20.32 -9.53
CA LEU A 283 47.89 -21.60 -9.97
C LEU A 283 49.41 -21.52 -10.22
N VAL A 284 49.86 -20.48 -10.92
CA VAL A 284 51.29 -20.24 -11.18
C VAL A 284 52.06 -19.99 -9.88
N TYR A 285 51.48 -19.26 -8.93
CA TYR A 285 52.07 -19.05 -7.60
C TYR A 285 52.23 -20.37 -6.82
N VAL A 286 51.19 -21.21 -6.79
CA VAL A 286 51.25 -22.54 -6.12
C VAL A 286 52.30 -23.44 -6.78
N LEU A 287 52.35 -23.49 -8.12
CA LEU A 287 53.39 -24.20 -8.86
C LEU A 287 54.79 -23.69 -8.52
N GLY A 288 54.97 -22.37 -8.43
CA GLY A 288 56.24 -21.75 -8.00
C GLY A 288 56.66 -22.19 -6.61
N VAL A 289 55.76 -22.14 -5.62
CA VAL A 289 56.03 -22.58 -4.24
C VAL A 289 56.39 -24.07 -4.18
N VAL A 290 55.69 -24.93 -4.92
CA VAL A 290 56.00 -26.37 -5.00
C VAL A 290 57.38 -26.61 -5.62
N LEU A 291 57.70 -25.92 -6.72
CA LEU A 291 59.02 -26.03 -7.36
C LEU A 291 60.15 -25.52 -6.45
N PHE A 292 59.95 -24.42 -5.72
CA PHE A 292 60.92 -23.94 -4.73
C PHE A 292 61.09 -24.92 -3.55
N ALA A 293 60.01 -25.56 -3.08
CA ALA A 293 60.10 -26.58 -2.03
C ALA A 293 60.88 -27.82 -2.50
N ILE A 294 60.62 -28.30 -3.72
CA ILE A 294 61.36 -29.42 -4.34
C ILE A 294 62.84 -29.04 -4.55
N ALA A 295 63.10 -27.84 -5.08
CA ALA A 295 64.47 -27.35 -5.28
C ALA A 295 65.23 -27.21 -3.95
N ALA A 296 64.57 -26.72 -2.89
CA ALA A 296 65.16 -26.67 -1.55
C ALA A 296 65.54 -28.07 -1.06
N ILE A 297 64.63 -29.04 -1.11
CA ILE A 297 64.88 -30.43 -0.69
C ILE A 297 66.04 -31.08 -1.46
N ILE A 298 66.18 -30.78 -2.75
CA ILE A 298 67.23 -31.36 -3.60
C ILE A 298 68.58 -30.66 -3.41
N LEU A 299 68.62 -29.32 -3.31
CA LEU A 299 69.88 -28.57 -3.16
C LEU A 299 70.42 -28.56 -1.71
N THR A 300 69.57 -28.65 -0.69
CA THR A 300 70.06 -28.79 0.69
C THR A 300 70.49 -30.23 0.95
N HIS A 301 71.79 -30.52 0.80
CA HIS A 301 72.36 -31.79 1.26
C HIS A 301 72.02 -32.02 2.75
N PRO A 302 71.20 -33.03 3.11
CA PRO A 302 70.73 -33.20 4.48
C PRO A 302 71.85 -33.68 5.43
N SER A 303 72.87 -34.33 4.88
CA SER A 303 74.04 -34.85 5.60
C SER A 303 74.93 -33.77 6.20
N GLU A 304 75.12 -32.63 5.54
CA GLU A 304 75.98 -31.54 6.03
C GLU A 304 75.21 -30.50 6.85
N SER A 305 73.96 -30.19 6.44
CA SER A 305 73.13 -29.18 7.10
C SER A 305 72.64 -29.59 8.49
N ALA A 306 72.49 -30.89 8.78
CA ALA A 306 72.17 -31.40 10.12
C ALA A 306 73.28 -31.08 11.15
N GLY A 307 74.55 -31.28 10.78
CA GLY A 307 75.70 -31.02 11.65
C GLY A 307 75.91 -29.54 11.98
N ILE A 308 75.45 -28.64 11.11
CA ILE A 308 75.49 -27.18 11.34
C ILE A 308 74.31 -26.73 12.22
N LYS A 309 73.10 -27.25 12.01
CA LYS A 309 71.95 -26.98 12.91
C LYS A 309 72.26 -27.39 14.35
N ALA A 310 72.86 -28.56 14.57
CA ALA A 310 73.24 -29.05 15.90
C ALA A 310 74.33 -28.20 16.60
N ARG A 311 75.02 -27.30 15.89
CA ARG A 311 76.01 -26.36 16.45
C ARG A 311 75.47 -24.94 16.65
N LEU A 312 74.34 -24.60 16.03
CA LEU A 312 73.64 -23.31 16.20
C LEU A 312 72.50 -23.38 17.25
N THR A 313 72.10 -24.59 17.67
CA THR A 313 71.30 -24.81 18.88
C THR A 313 72.14 -24.53 20.15
N ILE A 314 71.48 -24.01 21.19
CA ILE A 314 72.12 -23.54 22.45
C ILE A 314 73.03 -24.61 23.09
N ASP A 315 72.61 -25.87 23.09
CA ASP A 315 73.41 -26.99 23.64
C ASP A 315 74.72 -27.23 22.87
N GLY A 316 74.72 -27.00 21.55
CA GLY A 316 75.90 -27.08 20.70
C GLY A 316 76.90 -25.96 20.96
N LEU A 317 76.41 -24.80 21.38
CA LEU A 317 77.23 -23.66 21.79
C LEU A 317 77.80 -23.86 23.21
N MET A 318 77.00 -24.35 24.16
CA MET A 318 77.49 -24.69 25.51
C MET A 318 78.56 -25.77 25.47
N THR A 319 78.32 -26.87 24.74
CA THR A 319 79.26 -28.02 24.68
C THR A 319 80.58 -27.72 23.96
N THR A 320 80.63 -26.66 23.14
CA THR A 320 81.88 -26.19 22.52
C THR A 320 82.62 -25.14 23.37
N ILE A 321 81.92 -24.36 24.19
CA ILE A 321 82.54 -23.35 25.08
C ILE A 321 83.10 -23.99 26.37
N TYR A 322 82.40 -24.93 26.99
CA TYR A 322 82.76 -25.43 28.33
C TYR A 322 83.71 -26.64 28.38
N ARG A 323 84.14 -27.20 27.24
CA ARG A 323 84.94 -28.43 27.23
C ARG A 323 86.44 -28.18 27.44
N LYS A 324 86.85 -27.96 28.70
CA LYS A 324 88.26 -28.03 29.12
C LYS A 324 88.44 -28.96 30.33
N ASP A 325 89.49 -29.77 30.29
CA ASP A 325 90.11 -30.52 31.39
C ASP A 325 89.24 -31.51 32.21
N LYS A 326 88.98 -32.67 31.59
CA LYS A 326 89.24 -34.03 32.13
C LYS A 326 88.90 -34.36 33.61
N ILE A 327 87.97 -35.32 33.82
CA ILE A 327 88.17 -36.57 34.61
C ILE A 327 86.99 -37.54 34.38
N GLU A 328 87.18 -38.82 34.70
CA GLU A 328 86.20 -39.90 34.49
C GLU A 328 85.01 -39.88 35.49
N SER A 329 83.81 -40.19 35.01
CA SER A 329 82.98 -41.30 35.54
C SER A 329 81.62 -41.42 34.84
N SER A 330 81.03 -42.61 34.96
CA SER A 330 79.63 -42.95 34.73
C SER A 330 79.18 -43.78 35.96
N PRO A 331 77.88 -44.03 36.24
CA PRO A 331 76.68 -43.71 35.47
C PRO A 331 75.51 -43.12 36.32
N THR A 332 74.29 -43.07 35.75
CA THR A 332 72.96 -42.99 36.45
C THR A 332 72.63 -41.69 37.22
N THR A 333 71.37 -41.26 37.42
CA THR A 333 70.03 -41.83 37.09
C THR A 333 69.00 -40.72 36.77
N SER A 334 67.95 -41.09 36.00
CA SER A 334 66.54 -40.63 36.03
C SER A 334 66.08 -39.26 36.58
N SER A 335 65.17 -38.65 35.79
CA SER A 335 63.86 -38.07 36.16
C SER A 335 63.72 -36.75 36.96
N ASP A 336 63.05 -35.81 36.28
CA ASP A 336 61.95 -34.93 36.72
C ASP A 336 62.19 -33.68 37.59
N ASP A 337 61.26 -32.73 37.39
CA ASP A 337 61.04 -31.39 37.99
C ASP A 337 61.71 -30.16 37.31
N GLN A 338 61.11 -28.95 37.24
CA GLN A 338 59.70 -28.46 37.20
C GLN A 338 59.73 -26.93 36.88
N ALA A 339 58.61 -26.30 36.54
CA ALA A 339 58.35 -24.83 36.44
C ALA A 339 59.11 -24.06 35.30
N ASP A 340 58.51 -23.42 34.28
CA ASP A 340 57.24 -22.67 34.07
C ASP A 340 57.33 -21.15 34.40
N LEU A 341 56.55 -20.31 33.68
CA LEU A 341 56.31 -18.85 33.84
C LEU A 341 57.45 -17.85 33.41
N GLN A 342 57.22 -16.62 32.89
CA GLN A 342 56.03 -15.91 32.35
C GLN A 342 56.43 -14.64 31.49
N GLU A 343 55.41 -13.95 30.93
CA GLU A 343 55.30 -12.77 30.02
C GLU A 343 56.06 -11.46 30.36
N PRO A 344 56.00 -10.36 29.54
CA PRO A 344 54.82 -9.46 29.36
C PRO A 344 54.22 -9.52 27.91
N GLY A 345 53.05 -8.96 27.56
CA GLY A 345 52.23 -7.86 28.14
C GLY A 345 52.53 -6.52 27.43
N GLN A 346 51.63 -5.57 27.13
CA GLN A 346 50.18 -5.28 27.32
C GLN A 346 49.80 -4.17 26.27
N MET A 347 48.57 -3.73 25.92
CA MET A 347 47.13 -4.06 26.10
C MET A 347 46.33 -3.20 25.06
N GLU A 348 45.04 -3.47 24.76
CA GLU A 348 44.14 -2.50 24.07
C GLU A 348 42.65 -2.68 24.47
N GLU A 349 41.86 -1.61 24.43
CA GLU A 349 40.55 -1.46 25.12
C GLU A 349 39.30 -1.59 24.21
N ALA A 350 38.12 -1.59 24.83
CA ALA A 350 36.82 -1.44 24.17
C ALA A 350 36.14 -0.14 24.63
N GLU A 351 35.55 0.61 23.70
CA GLU A 351 34.74 1.81 24.00
C GLU A 351 33.39 1.77 23.24
N ASP A 352 32.41 2.52 23.75
CA ASP A 352 30.99 2.52 23.33
C ASP A 352 30.70 3.44 22.12
N GLY A 353 29.62 3.18 21.37
CA GLY A 353 29.43 3.76 20.03
C GLY A 353 28.05 3.63 19.36
N SER A 354 26.95 3.65 20.10
CA SER A 354 25.60 4.07 19.65
C SER A 354 25.20 3.88 18.15
N GLY A 355 24.65 2.70 17.82
CA GLY A 355 23.36 2.56 17.12
C GLY A 355 23.17 2.97 15.64
N VAL A 356 22.74 2.00 14.83
CA VAL A 356 21.64 2.10 13.84
C VAL A 356 20.95 0.73 13.76
N ALA A 357 19.64 0.69 13.57
CA ALA A 357 18.86 -0.56 13.58
C ALA A 357 18.69 -1.18 12.17
N GLY A 358 18.85 -2.51 12.10
CA GLY A 358 18.04 -3.33 11.20
C GLY A 358 18.45 -3.46 9.73
N GLN A 359 19.66 -3.96 9.43
CA GLN A 359 19.95 -4.55 8.12
C GLN A 359 19.95 -6.09 8.22
N ARG A 360 19.00 -6.75 7.54
CA ARG A 360 18.86 -8.22 7.52
C ARG A 360 19.78 -8.82 6.45
N ASP A 361 20.75 -9.61 6.89
CA ASP A 361 21.76 -10.26 6.05
C ASP A 361 21.16 -11.45 5.26
N VAL A 362 20.44 -11.17 4.16
CA VAL A 362 19.82 -12.21 3.31
C VAL A 362 20.88 -12.89 2.44
N LYS A 363 21.25 -14.13 2.80
CA LYS A 363 22.19 -14.94 2.01
C LYS A 363 21.41 -15.86 1.08
N VAL A 364 21.36 -15.46 -0.20
CA VAL A 364 20.85 -16.30 -1.29
C VAL A 364 21.89 -17.37 -1.62
N SER A 365 21.45 -18.61 -1.82
CA SER A 365 22.27 -19.72 -2.29
C SER A 365 21.64 -20.33 -3.54
N ILE A 366 22.45 -20.56 -4.56
CA ILE A 366 22.03 -21.24 -5.79
C ILE A 366 22.13 -22.74 -5.55
N ILE A 367 21.06 -23.48 -5.82
CA ILE A 367 21.00 -24.94 -5.66
C ILE A 367 20.64 -25.55 -7.01
N ARG A 368 21.51 -26.41 -7.52
CA ARG A 368 21.23 -27.25 -8.70
C ARG A 368 20.71 -28.60 -8.22
N ASP A 369 19.52 -28.97 -8.67
CA ASP A 369 18.93 -30.29 -8.45
C ASP A 369 18.39 -30.82 -9.78
N ASN A 370 18.63 -32.10 -10.06
CA ASN A 370 18.22 -32.83 -11.27
C ASN A 370 18.20 -32.00 -12.58
N ASP A 371 19.34 -31.37 -12.88
CA ASP A 371 19.63 -30.53 -14.05
C ASP A 371 18.88 -29.19 -14.21
N ASP A 372 18.06 -28.78 -13.23
CA ASP A 372 17.51 -27.41 -13.18
C ASP A 372 18.19 -26.52 -12.12
N TRP A 373 18.05 -25.20 -12.25
CA TRP A 373 18.68 -24.19 -11.39
C TRP A 373 17.66 -23.45 -10.53
N SER A 374 17.66 -23.71 -9.23
CA SER A 374 16.74 -23.10 -8.26
C SER A 374 17.44 -22.11 -7.33
N TYR A 375 16.69 -21.15 -6.79
CA TYR A 375 17.19 -20.11 -5.90
C TYR A 375 16.57 -20.25 -4.51
N ALA A 376 17.40 -20.49 -3.49
CA ALA A 376 16.97 -20.54 -2.10
C ALA A 376 17.42 -19.29 -1.34
N ALA A 377 16.47 -18.54 -0.79
CA ALA A 377 16.75 -17.46 0.16
C ALA A 377 16.66 -18.02 1.58
N VAL A 378 17.80 -18.00 2.31
CA VAL A 378 17.84 -18.42 3.72
C VAL A 378 17.85 -17.18 4.60
N ILE A 379 16.73 -16.95 5.29
CA ILE A 379 16.62 -15.88 6.28
C ILE A 379 16.82 -16.52 7.66
N ARG A 380 17.91 -16.15 8.34
CA ARG A 380 18.11 -16.50 9.76
C ARG A 380 17.57 -15.36 10.62
N ASP A 381 16.39 -15.57 11.21
CA ASP A 381 16.05 -14.87 12.44
C ASP A 381 16.71 -15.58 13.64
N LYS A 382 16.68 -14.97 14.82
CA LYS A 382 17.41 -15.46 16.02
C LYS A 382 16.87 -16.78 16.58
N ASN A 383 15.65 -17.18 16.20
CA ASN A 383 15.14 -18.54 16.39
C ASN A 383 14.78 -19.16 15.03
N GLU A 384 15.32 -20.36 14.80
CA GLU A 384 15.12 -21.34 13.72
C GLU A 384 14.50 -20.94 12.36
N LYS A 385 15.35 -21.04 11.32
CA LYS A 385 15.07 -21.35 9.90
C LYS A 385 13.70 -20.97 9.31
N VAL A 386 13.71 -19.96 8.42
CA VAL A 386 12.85 -19.96 7.23
C VAL A 386 13.72 -20.12 5.98
N VAL A 387 13.42 -21.16 5.20
CA VAL A 387 13.96 -21.34 3.84
C VAL A 387 12.79 -21.15 2.88
N LYS A 388 12.85 -20.11 2.03
CA LYS A 388 11.92 -19.97 0.92
C LYS A 388 12.65 -20.34 -0.36
N ILE A 389 12.18 -21.41 -1.00
CA ILE A 389 12.53 -21.78 -2.37
C ILE A 389 11.61 -20.99 -3.29
N LEU A 390 12.16 -20.46 -4.38
CA LEU A 390 11.47 -19.79 -5.48
C LEU A 390 11.81 -20.50 -6.79
#